data_AF-A0A9W9TDU1-F1
#
_entry.id   AF-A0A9W9TDU1-F1
#
_cell.length_a   1.000
_cell.length_b   1.000
_cell.length_c   1.000
_cell.angle_alpha   90.00
_cell.angle_beta   90.00
_cell.angle_gamma   90.00
#
_symmetry.space_group_name_H-M   'P 1'
#
loop_
_entity.id
_entity.type
_entity.pdbx_description
1 polymer ?
#
loop_
_entity_poly.entity_id
_entity_poly.type
_entity_poly.pdbx_seq_one_letter_code
_entity_poly.pdbx_strand_id
1 'polypeptide(L)'
;MNPEDPLVQALPPATDYLTYLTLLEYQLTPQRLPLLHQLLQDERLTTNIGWDLIKLLLPMLPASTECLQDVARLGNPREVILRVSEALMQLQPEEDDDDDDEATDGSLPKHILQFNCLLAMLSLLHGRIQTKAPSRFIATSLHAALEAYTAMPCDETTLALLEFLRDVSPSKRPAPPPRASSESSVLRTVEISAPDPEAEVPSPSLSANNESLLVRKFIQFGLLELLKSYLLNFSGPMDPGMSWTVRMQEHLHPSLRLPEQSQTQAYSTTKELRERDMLMGNIVALSRDVGMDSTELLSIVSRSPQEHPPPLDFEEPPKFPDEIPLERHGSLLLLAARAAGFTLFTSGLQMPPLSVFPDISAIFANFLGHSENVDEVAYGQPHALLDSLLALTVHAMQNPIVTPSSETEFKDFAIALTACTARQTHGIVRQIPATVVHSHPSSATRFKLIHSILEEMSLMSIRDSAIAWLREEIIGHESADTVFHDPLHFWVLFQPLFGPVKTATSANLLDSWMRLTQTEGPALHSALNLYYLLLSSSSLRDTLQLEKTVATFRGDGLIESAVGKEMCQVGNARSVGLIGLTLDQIEEAVHDAYGTDDSDLKAFTQEEETRVSEIRKGMEGWN
;
A
#
# COMPACT_ATOMS: atom_id res chain seq x y z
N MET A 1 17.93 -51.79 12.43
CA MET A 1 18.22 -52.06 11.00
C MET A 1 18.13 -53.55 10.71
N ASN A 2 17.39 -53.92 9.66
CA ASN A 2 17.44 -55.27 9.11
C ASN A 2 18.69 -55.39 8.21
N PRO A 3 19.68 -56.24 8.54
CA PRO A 3 20.92 -56.35 7.75
C PRO A 3 20.71 -56.95 6.35
N GLU A 4 19.54 -57.52 6.08
CA GLU A 4 19.17 -58.03 4.75
C GLU A 4 18.48 -56.98 3.87
N ASP A 5 18.24 -55.76 4.37
CA ASP A 5 17.63 -54.70 3.57
C ASP A 5 18.58 -54.28 2.44
N PRO A 6 18.11 -54.21 1.17
CA PRO A 6 18.94 -53.81 0.04
C PRO A 6 19.66 -52.47 0.22
N LEU A 7 19.04 -51.50 0.89
CA LEU A 7 19.68 -50.21 1.16
C LEU A 7 20.81 -50.33 2.18
N VAL A 8 20.72 -51.25 3.13
CA VAL A 8 21.79 -51.49 4.11
C VAL A 8 22.94 -52.27 3.47
N GLN A 9 22.64 -53.25 2.62
CA GLN A 9 23.66 -54.05 1.93
C GLN A 9 24.47 -53.26 0.90
N ALA A 10 23.86 -52.25 0.30
CA ALA A 10 24.50 -51.38 -0.69
C ALA A 10 25.27 -50.20 -0.08
N LEU A 11 25.37 -50.09 1.25
CA LEU A 11 26.07 -48.96 1.87
C LEU A 11 27.55 -48.89 1.45
N PRO A 12 28.09 -47.70 1.13
CA PRO A 12 29.52 -47.52 0.92
C PRO A 12 30.34 -48.04 2.12
N PRO A 13 31.44 -48.80 1.89
CA PRO A 13 32.14 -48.99 0.62
C PRO A 13 31.67 -50.18 -0.24
N ALA A 14 30.54 -50.84 0.08
CA ALA A 14 30.05 -51.97 -0.70
C ALA A 14 29.66 -51.57 -2.14
N THR A 15 29.11 -50.36 -2.32
CA THR A 15 29.00 -49.68 -3.61
C THR A 15 29.63 -48.29 -3.52
N ASP A 16 29.85 -47.64 -4.67
CA ASP A 16 30.15 -46.21 -4.70
C ASP A 16 28.91 -45.36 -4.42
N TYR A 17 29.12 -44.07 -4.10
CA TYR A 17 28.05 -43.15 -3.71
C TYR A 17 27.02 -42.90 -4.83
N LEU A 18 27.44 -42.88 -6.09
CA LEU A 18 26.52 -42.65 -7.22
C LEU A 18 25.60 -43.87 -7.42
N THR A 19 26.17 -45.08 -7.35
CA THR A 19 25.38 -46.32 -7.38
C THR A 19 24.41 -46.38 -6.20
N TYR A 20 24.83 -45.95 -5.01
CA TYR A 20 23.97 -45.91 -3.82
C TYR A 20 22.81 -44.89 -3.97
N LEU A 21 23.09 -43.69 -4.49
CA LEU A 21 22.07 -42.68 -4.80
C LEU A 21 21.06 -43.20 -5.83
N THR A 22 21.54 -43.87 -6.88
CA THR A 22 20.67 -44.49 -7.89
C THR A 22 19.74 -45.52 -7.24
N LEU A 23 20.27 -46.37 -6.36
CA LEU A 23 19.45 -47.33 -5.63
C LEU A 23 18.40 -46.64 -4.75
N LEU A 24 18.78 -45.56 -4.05
CA LEU A 24 17.84 -44.76 -3.26
C LEU A 24 16.73 -44.17 -4.15
N GLU A 25 17.05 -43.60 -5.31
CA GLU A 25 16.05 -43.04 -6.24
C GLU A 25 14.99 -44.08 -6.68
N TYR A 26 15.38 -45.34 -6.89
CA TYR A 26 14.44 -46.40 -7.27
C TYR A 26 13.71 -47.06 -6.09
N GLN A 27 14.31 -47.06 -4.91
CA GLN A 27 13.88 -47.89 -3.78
C GLN A 27 13.28 -47.08 -2.63
N LEU A 28 13.45 -45.76 -2.61
CA LEU A 28 12.94 -44.89 -1.56
C LEU A 28 11.43 -44.72 -1.72
N THR A 29 10.71 -45.04 -0.65
CA THR A 29 9.26 -44.89 -0.52
C THR A 29 8.96 -44.33 0.87
N PRO A 30 7.76 -43.77 1.12
CA PRO A 30 7.44 -43.19 2.43
C PRO A 30 7.65 -44.17 3.59
N GLN A 31 7.38 -45.46 3.37
CA GLN A 31 7.56 -46.53 4.37
C GLN A 31 9.02 -46.78 4.76
N ARG A 32 9.97 -46.39 3.90
CA ARG A 32 11.42 -46.55 4.11
C ARG A 32 12.10 -45.29 4.66
N LEU A 33 11.37 -44.18 4.82
CA LEU A 33 11.91 -42.96 5.43
C LEU A 33 12.48 -43.18 6.84
N PRO A 34 11.87 -43.98 7.75
CA PRO A 34 12.46 -44.24 9.06
C PRO A 34 13.81 -44.97 8.98
N LEU A 35 14.00 -45.84 7.98
CA LEU A 35 15.28 -46.48 7.73
C LEU A 35 16.29 -45.46 7.21
N LEU A 36 15.90 -44.62 6.24
CA LEU A 36 16.75 -43.57 5.70
C LEU A 36 17.18 -42.57 6.79
N HIS A 37 16.26 -42.13 7.65
CA HIS A 37 16.57 -41.27 8.81
C HIS A 37 17.68 -41.87 9.69
N GLN A 38 17.61 -43.17 9.98
CA GLN A 38 18.67 -43.87 10.72
C GLN A 38 19.99 -43.93 9.96
N LEU A 39 19.95 -44.11 8.64
CA LEU A 39 21.15 -44.15 7.78
C LEU A 39 21.81 -42.77 7.67
N LEU A 40 21.02 -41.71 7.61
CA LEU A 40 21.50 -40.33 7.50
C LEU A 40 22.18 -39.83 8.78
N GLN A 41 22.05 -40.54 9.90
CA GLN A 41 22.84 -40.25 11.11
C GLN A 41 24.34 -40.48 10.93
N ASP A 42 24.76 -41.22 9.91
CA ASP A 42 26.18 -41.33 9.54
C ASP A 42 26.65 -40.05 8.86
N GLU A 43 27.41 -39.23 9.59
CA GLU A 43 27.98 -37.98 9.11
C GLU A 43 28.77 -38.15 7.80
N ARG A 44 29.55 -39.22 7.65
CA ARG A 44 30.37 -39.42 6.45
C ARG A 44 29.48 -39.73 5.26
N LEU A 45 28.48 -40.58 5.43
CA LEU A 45 27.53 -40.89 4.37
C LEU A 45 26.80 -39.61 3.94
N THR A 46 26.16 -38.94 4.90
CA THR A 46 25.31 -37.76 4.64
C THR A 46 26.09 -36.59 4.09
N THR A 47 27.35 -36.40 4.52
CA THR A 47 28.25 -35.40 3.95
C THR A 47 28.46 -35.61 2.45
N ASN A 48 28.44 -36.85 1.94
CA ASN A 48 28.74 -37.16 0.53
C ASN A 48 27.51 -37.31 -0.38
N ILE A 49 26.31 -37.53 0.19
CA ILE A 49 25.11 -37.79 -0.61
C ILE A 49 23.94 -36.85 -0.29
N GLY A 50 23.98 -36.12 0.81
CA GLY A 50 22.81 -35.45 1.37
C GLY A 50 22.17 -34.42 0.44
N TRP A 51 22.96 -33.65 -0.31
CA TRP A 51 22.44 -32.61 -1.20
C TRP A 51 21.65 -33.20 -2.39
N ASP A 52 22.01 -34.38 -2.89
CA ASP A 52 21.32 -35.05 -4.01
C ASP A 52 19.98 -35.64 -3.57
N LEU A 53 19.77 -35.84 -2.26
CA LEU A 53 18.53 -36.37 -1.71
C LEU A 53 17.41 -35.31 -1.60
N ILE A 54 17.72 -34.01 -1.67
CA ILE A 54 16.72 -32.94 -1.50
C ILE A 54 15.58 -33.12 -2.51
N LYS A 55 15.90 -33.31 -3.80
CA LYS A 55 14.90 -33.50 -4.87
C LYS A 55 14.01 -34.73 -4.66
N LEU A 56 14.52 -35.77 -3.98
CA LEU A 56 13.80 -37.00 -3.71
C LEU A 56 12.91 -36.87 -2.47
N LEU A 57 13.39 -36.15 -1.46
CA LEU A 57 12.74 -36.00 -0.16
C LEU A 57 11.68 -34.90 -0.16
N LEU A 58 11.90 -33.80 -0.87
CA LEU A 58 11.00 -32.64 -0.88
C LEU A 58 9.57 -32.96 -1.34
N PRO A 59 9.34 -33.81 -2.38
CA PRO A 59 8.00 -34.23 -2.77
C PRO A 59 7.28 -35.12 -1.75
N MET A 60 8.00 -35.68 -0.77
CA MET A 60 7.48 -36.61 0.23
C MET A 60 7.12 -35.94 1.58
N LEU A 61 7.15 -34.60 1.64
CA LEU A 61 6.69 -33.87 2.81
C LEU A 61 5.19 -34.11 3.08
N PRO A 62 4.76 -34.10 4.36
CA PRO A 62 5.54 -33.86 5.58
C PRO A 62 6.30 -35.09 6.11
N ALA A 63 6.14 -36.28 5.50
CA ALA A 63 6.72 -37.51 6.04
C ALA A 63 8.27 -37.52 6.03
N SER A 64 8.90 -36.80 5.10
CA SER A 64 10.35 -36.72 4.94
C SER A 64 11.04 -35.62 5.77
N THR A 65 10.30 -34.90 6.61
CA THR A 65 10.82 -33.75 7.38
C THR A 65 12.08 -34.09 8.19
N GLU A 66 12.09 -35.21 8.91
CA GLU A 66 13.25 -35.63 9.72
C GLU A 66 14.49 -35.90 8.86
N CYS A 67 14.31 -36.56 7.71
CA CYS A 67 15.40 -36.81 6.76
C CYS A 67 15.97 -35.50 6.19
N LEU A 68 15.13 -34.53 5.85
CA LEU A 68 15.58 -33.22 5.35
C LEU A 68 16.32 -32.43 6.44
N GLN A 69 15.90 -32.53 7.70
CA GLN A 69 16.63 -31.95 8.83
C GLN A 69 18.01 -32.60 9.02
N ASP A 70 18.13 -33.93 8.88
CA ASP A 70 19.43 -34.59 8.93
C ASP A 70 20.34 -34.17 7.78
N VAL A 71 19.79 -34.04 6.56
CA VAL A 71 20.55 -33.50 5.42
C VAL A 71 21.06 -32.09 5.73
N ALA A 72 20.23 -31.21 6.28
CA ALA A 72 20.66 -29.87 6.67
C ALA A 72 21.69 -29.89 7.79
N ARG A 73 21.59 -30.83 8.74
CA ARG A 73 22.44 -30.93 9.94
C ARG A 73 23.79 -31.59 9.70
N LEU A 74 23.84 -32.59 8.83
CA LEU A 74 24.98 -33.49 8.64
C LEU A 74 25.55 -33.45 7.22
N GLY A 75 24.82 -32.90 6.24
CA GLY A 75 25.31 -32.77 4.87
C GLY A 75 26.40 -31.71 4.71
N ASN A 76 27.11 -31.71 3.58
CA ASN A 76 28.04 -30.65 3.21
C ASN A 76 27.27 -29.33 3.04
N PRO A 77 27.49 -28.31 3.90
CA PRO A 77 26.67 -27.12 3.92
C PRO A 77 26.74 -26.31 2.62
N ARG A 78 27.87 -26.33 1.91
CA ARG A 78 28.04 -25.58 0.65
C ARG A 78 27.16 -26.14 -0.46
N GLU A 79 27.20 -27.45 -0.67
CA GLU A 79 26.40 -28.14 -1.69
C GLU A 79 24.90 -28.13 -1.34
N VAL A 80 24.57 -28.32 -0.06
CA VAL A 80 23.17 -28.32 0.40
C VAL A 80 22.55 -26.94 0.23
N ILE A 81 23.25 -25.83 0.54
CA ILE A 81 22.72 -24.47 0.30
C ILE A 81 22.40 -24.26 -1.19
N LEU A 82 23.30 -24.66 -2.09
CA LEU A 82 23.09 -24.51 -3.53
C LEU A 82 21.88 -25.31 -4.01
N ARG A 83 21.76 -26.57 -3.58
CA ARG A 83 20.61 -27.43 -3.95
C ARG A 83 19.29 -26.97 -3.34
N VAL A 84 19.30 -26.43 -2.11
CA VAL A 84 18.10 -25.85 -1.49
C VAL A 84 17.68 -24.57 -2.23
N SER A 85 18.64 -23.73 -2.63
CA SER A 85 18.37 -22.52 -3.42
C SER A 85 17.81 -22.87 -4.81
N GLU A 86 18.35 -23.90 -5.46
CA GLU A 86 17.83 -24.43 -6.72
C GLU A 86 16.40 -24.97 -6.57
N ALA A 87 16.12 -25.70 -5.49
CA ALA A 87 14.77 -26.20 -5.20
C ALA A 87 13.76 -25.08 -4.94
N LEU A 88 14.17 -23.99 -4.27
CA LEU A 88 13.32 -22.80 -4.09
C LEU A 88 12.97 -22.16 -5.44
N MET A 89 13.95 -21.99 -6.34
CA MET A 89 13.73 -21.42 -7.68
C MET A 89 12.79 -22.27 -8.56
N GLN A 90 12.70 -23.58 -8.29
CA GLN A 90 11.83 -24.50 -9.02
C GLN A 90 10.45 -24.66 -8.35
N LEU A 91 10.26 -24.07 -7.16
CA LEU A 91 9.01 -24.18 -6.43
C LEU A 91 7.92 -23.38 -7.14
N GLN A 92 6.77 -24.00 -7.35
CA GLN A 92 5.60 -23.37 -7.94
C GLN A 92 4.40 -23.66 -7.05
N PRO A 93 3.44 -22.71 -6.94
CA PRO A 93 2.13 -23.03 -6.40
C PRO A 93 1.52 -24.15 -7.25
N GLU A 94 0.89 -25.11 -6.60
CA GLU A 94 0.14 -26.15 -7.33
C GLU A 94 -0.98 -25.43 -8.11
N GLU A 95 -1.06 -25.64 -9.43
CA GLU A 95 -2.24 -25.21 -10.20
C GLU A 95 -3.42 -25.99 -9.61
N ASP A 96 -4.50 -25.30 -9.24
CA ASP A 96 -5.73 -25.92 -8.78
C ASP A 96 -6.28 -26.82 -9.91
N ASP A 97 -5.79 -28.05 -10.00
CA ASP A 97 -6.47 -29.10 -10.75
C ASP A 97 -7.83 -29.27 -10.04
N ASP A 98 -8.92 -29.04 -10.79
CA ASP A 98 -10.34 -29.17 -10.39
C ASP A 98 -10.74 -30.60 -9.93
N ASP A 99 -9.82 -31.39 -9.38
CA ASP A 99 -10.09 -32.69 -8.79
C ASP A 99 -10.31 -32.51 -7.28
N ASP A 100 -11.59 -32.56 -6.91
CA ASP A 100 -12.16 -32.69 -5.56
C ASP A 100 -11.47 -33.81 -4.74
N ASP A 101 -10.26 -33.57 -4.23
CA ASP A 101 -9.70 -34.34 -3.12
C ASP A 101 -10.00 -33.59 -1.82
N GLU A 102 -10.94 -34.14 -1.06
CA GLU A 102 -11.38 -33.70 0.27
C GLU A 102 -10.21 -33.13 1.09
N ALA A 103 -10.13 -31.80 1.16
CA ALA A 103 -9.20 -31.11 2.04
C ALA A 103 -9.40 -31.63 3.47
N THR A 104 -8.46 -32.43 3.95
CA THR A 104 -8.39 -32.80 5.36
C THR A 104 -8.21 -31.51 6.16
N ASP A 105 -9.26 -31.15 6.88
CA ASP A 105 -9.38 -30.05 7.83
C ASP A 105 -8.03 -29.58 8.43
N GLY A 106 -7.48 -28.48 7.91
CA GLY A 106 -6.40 -27.71 8.54
C GLY A 106 -4.93 -27.99 8.14
N SER A 107 -4.62 -28.81 7.13
CA SER A 107 -3.23 -28.97 6.67
C SER A 107 -2.82 -27.92 5.63
N LEU A 108 -1.64 -27.31 5.80
CA LEU A 108 -1.10 -26.33 4.84
C LEU A 108 -0.88 -26.96 3.45
N PRO A 109 -1.08 -26.19 2.36
CA PRO A 109 -0.71 -26.59 1.01
C PRO A 109 0.73 -27.10 0.91
N LYS A 110 0.96 -28.09 0.05
CA LYS A 110 2.26 -28.77 -0.03
C LYS A 110 3.41 -27.82 -0.40
N HIS A 111 3.19 -26.93 -1.35
CA HIS A 111 4.18 -25.93 -1.75
C HIS A 111 4.57 -24.99 -0.60
N ILE A 112 3.63 -24.61 0.28
CA ILE A 112 3.90 -23.83 1.49
C ILE A 112 4.76 -24.64 2.48
N LEU A 113 4.44 -25.91 2.69
CA LEU A 113 5.26 -26.80 3.54
C LEU A 113 6.68 -26.96 3.00
N GLN A 114 6.83 -27.08 1.68
CA GLN A 114 8.12 -27.17 1.00
C GLN A 114 8.94 -25.89 1.18
N PHE A 115 8.36 -24.72 0.92
CA PHE A 115 9.01 -23.42 1.13
C PHE A 115 9.49 -23.26 2.57
N ASN A 116 8.60 -23.50 3.54
CA ASN A 116 8.92 -23.36 4.96
C ASN A 116 10.04 -24.32 5.39
N CYS A 117 10.03 -25.56 4.89
CA CYS A 117 11.08 -26.53 5.16
C CYS A 117 12.43 -26.10 4.57
N LEU A 118 12.45 -25.63 3.32
CA LEU A 118 13.67 -25.19 2.64
C LEU A 118 14.29 -23.97 3.33
N LEU A 119 13.49 -22.98 3.76
CA LEU A 119 13.99 -21.86 4.54
C LEU A 119 14.54 -22.27 5.91
N ALA A 120 13.88 -23.19 6.61
CA ALA A 120 14.38 -23.72 7.87
C ALA A 120 15.73 -24.44 7.68
N MET A 121 15.90 -25.18 6.59
CA MET A 121 17.20 -25.77 6.22
C MET A 121 18.26 -24.68 6.00
N LEU A 122 17.94 -23.62 5.24
CA LEU A 122 18.86 -22.51 5.00
C LEU A 122 19.30 -21.82 6.31
N SER A 123 18.37 -21.55 7.23
CA SER A 123 18.69 -20.96 8.55
C SER A 123 19.75 -21.78 9.29
N LEU A 124 19.62 -23.10 9.28
CA LEU A 124 20.57 -24.00 9.93
C LEU A 124 21.92 -24.03 9.19
N LEU A 125 21.88 -24.12 7.86
CA LEU A 125 23.08 -24.22 7.01
C LEU A 125 23.94 -22.96 7.06
N HIS A 126 23.33 -21.78 7.03
CA HIS A 126 24.04 -20.49 7.19
C HIS A 126 24.66 -20.32 8.57
N GLY A 127 24.12 -20.99 9.59
CA GLY A 127 24.77 -21.09 10.90
C GLY A 127 25.99 -22.02 10.94
N ARG A 128 26.09 -22.97 10.00
CA ARG A 128 27.16 -23.99 9.93
C ARG A 128 28.32 -23.58 9.03
N ILE A 129 28.04 -22.91 7.91
CA ILE A 129 29.04 -22.64 6.88
C ILE A 129 30.16 -21.72 7.39
N GLN A 130 31.41 -22.10 7.12
CA GLN A 130 32.61 -21.36 7.50
C GLN A 130 33.42 -21.01 6.26
N THR A 131 33.09 -19.87 5.66
CA THR A 131 33.71 -19.36 4.43
C THR A 131 34.24 -17.93 4.63
N LYS A 132 35.19 -17.52 3.78
CA LYS A 132 35.71 -16.14 3.76
C LYS A 132 34.70 -15.11 3.27
N ALA A 133 33.73 -15.53 2.46
CA ALA A 133 32.74 -14.64 1.83
C ALA A 133 31.31 -15.17 2.05
N PRO A 134 30.81 -15.18 3.31
CA PRO A 134 29.46 -15.66 3.63
C PRO A 134 28.36 -14.85 2.93
N SER A 135 28.63 -13.58 2.63
CA SER A 135 27.72 -12.70 1.87
C SER A 135 27.29 -13.30 0.52
N ARG A 136 28.15 -14.05 -0.16
CA ARG A 136 27.83 -14.69 -1.45
C ARG A 136 26.78 -15.79 -1.32
N PHE A 137 26.93 -16.65 -0.33
CA PHE A 137 25.95 -17.71 -0.07
C PHE A 137 24.62 -17.10 0.36
N ILE A 138 24.66 -16.03 1.18
CA ILE A 138 23.47 -15.28 1.56
C ILE A 138 22.79 -14.67 0.34
N ALA A 139 23.54 -14.04 -0.57
CA ALA A 139 22.99 -13.47 -1.80
C ALA A 139 22.26 -14.53 -2.64
N THR A 140 22.89 -15.69 -2.87
CA THR A 140 22.28 -16.81 -3.61
C THR A 140 21.00 -17.31 -2.94
N SER A 141 21.04 -17.52 -1.62
CA SER A 141 19.89 -18.02 -0.87
C SER A 141 18.74 -17.00 -0.83
N LEU A 142 19.08 -15.72 -0.66
CA LEU A 142 18.13 -14.63 -0.57
C LEU A 142 17.43 -14.40 -1.92
N HIS A 143 18.18 -14.44 -3.02
CA HIS A 143 17.62 -14.36 -4.37
C HIS A 143 16.56 -15.45 -4.58
N ALA A 144 16.93 -16.71 -4.33
CA ALA A 144 16.02 -17.84 -4.50
C ALA A 144 14.80 -17.77 -3.58
N ALA A 145 15.00 -17.36 -2.32
CA ALA A 145 13.92 -17.21 -1.36
C ALA A 145 12.94 -16.09 -1.73
N LEU A 146 13.43 -14.94 -2.20
CA LEU A 146 12.59 -13.82 -2.62
C LEU A 146 11.80 -14.11 -3.89
N GLU A 147 12.42 -14.79 -4.86
CA GLU A 147 11.76 -15.19 -6.09
C GLU A 147 10.61 -16.16 -5.78
N ALA A 148 10.89 -17.23 -5.02
CA ALA A 148 9.89 -18.18 -4.59
C ALA A 148 8.78 -17.52 -3.76
N TYR A 149 9.14 -16.62 -2.83
CA TYR A 149 8.18 -15.91 -1.98
C TYR A 149 7.23 -15.02 -2.79
N THR A 150 7.74 -14.33 -3.81
CA THR A 150 6.93 -13.40 -4.62
C THR A 150 5.83 -14.14 -5.41
N ALA A 151 6.05 -15.41 -5.75
CA ALA A 151 5.05 -16.25 -6.39
C ALA A 151 3.94 -16.76 -5.44
N MET A 152 4.19 -16.78 -4.13
CA MET A 152 3.30 -17.37 -3.12
C MET A 152 3.38 -16.64 -1.75
N PRO A 153 3.10 -15.32 -1.71
CA PRO A 153 3.06 -14.58 -0.46
C PRO A 153 1.83 -14.96 0.36
N CYS A 154 2.04 -15.49 1.57
CA CYS A 154 1.00 -15.70 2.58
C CYS A 154 1.60 -15.54 3.98
N ASP A 155 0.75 -15.47 5.01
CA ASP A 155 1.20 -15.25 6.38
C ASP A 155 2.25 -16.30 6.82
N GLU A 156 2.10 -17.56 6.42
CA GLU A 156 3.05 -18.64 6.72
C GLU A 156 4.40 -18.49 6.02
N THR A 157 4.40 -18.18 4.71
CA THR A 157 5.67 -17.98 3.97
C THR A 157 6.37 -16.69 4.41
N THR A 158 5.60 -15.65 4.76
CA THR A 158 6.13 -14.41 5.35
C THR A 158 6.81 -14.70 6.68
N LEU A 159 6.19 -15.51 7.57
CA LEU A 159 6.82 -15.91 8.84
C LEU A 159 8.13 -16.66 8.61
N ALA A 160 8.12 -17.67 7.74
CA ALA A 160 9.31 -18.47 7.49
C ALA A 160 10.47 -17.61 6.94
N LEU A 161 10.17 -16.68 6.03
CA LEU A 161 11.19 -15.77 5.48
C LEU A 161 11.69 -14.75 6.51
N LEU A 162 10.80 -14.21 7.36
CA LEU A 162 11.22 -13.34 8.46
C LEU A 162 12.13 -14.05 9.46
N GLU A 163 11.83 -15.31 9.77
CA GLU A 163 12.68 -16.10 10.64
C GLU A 163 14.03 -16.42 10.02
N PHE A 164 14.06 -16.77 8.73
CA PHE A 164 15.32 -16.92 8.01
C PHE A 164 16.17 -15.65 8.09
N LEU A 165 15.60 -14.49 7.76
CA LEU A 165 16.28 -13.19 7.85
C LEU A 165 16.78 -12.87 9.27
N ARG A 166 16.01 -13.23 10.30
CA ARG A 166 16.41 -13.08 11.71
C ARG A 166 17.59 -14.00 12.06
N ASP A 167 17.53 -15.26 11.65
CA ASP A 167 18.50 -16.28 12.07
C ASP A 167 19.88 -16.09 11.40
N VAL A 168 19.90 -15.57 10.17
CA VAL A 168 21.12 -15.19 9.46
C VAL A 168 21.63 -13.78 9.82
N SER A 169 20.89 -13.03 10.64
CA SER A 169 21.31 -11.70 11.08
C SER A 169 22.52 -11.75 12.00
N PRO A 170 23.54 -10.89 11.76
CA PRO A 170 24.68 -10.77 12.66
C PRO A 170 24.29 -10.20 14.04
N SER A 171 23.15 -9.49 14.12
CA SER A 171 22.64 -8.85 15.33
C SER A 171 21.69 -9.79 16.10
N LYS A 172 22.21 -10.85 16.73
CA LYS A 172 21.36 -11.79 17.50
C LYS A 172 20.87 -11.19 18.82
N ARG A 173 19.78 -10.41 18.79
CA ARG A 173 18.96 -10.21 19.99
C ARG A 173 18.12 -11.48 20.20
N PRO A 174 18.00 -12.02 21.42
CA PRO A 174 17.12 -13.16 21.68
C PRO A 174 15.70 -12.85 21.21
N ALA A 175 15.06 -13.79 20.51
CA ALA A 175 13.67 -13.65 20.10
C ALA A 175 12.78 -13.31 21.31
N PRO A 176 11.79 -12.41 21.16
CA PRO A 176 10.84 -12.16 22.24
C PRO A 176 10.11 -13.46 22.62
N PRO A 177 9.71 -13.61 23.90
CA PRO A 177 8.96 -14.80 24.33
C PRO A 177 7.64 -14.89 23.56
N PRO A 178 7.19 -16.09 23.18
CA PRO A 178 6.00 -16.25 22.34
C PRO A 178 4.76 -15.73 23.07
N ARG A 179 3.99 -14.87 22.41
CA ARG A 179 2.83 -14.19 23.02
C ARG A 179 1.49 -14.88 22.74
N ALA A 180 1.47 -15.89 21.86
CA ALA A 180 0.31 -16.72 21.58
C ALA A 180 0.71 -18.17 21.25
N SER A 181 -0.20 -19.12 21.49
CA SER A 181 0.00 -20.55 21.31
C SER A 181 0.09 -21.01 19.84
N SER A 182 0.06 -20.10 18.86
CA SER A 182 0.12 -20.40 17.42
C SER A 182 1.48 -20.12 16.78
N GLU A 183 2.48 -19.62 17.52
CA GLU A 183 3.72 -19.07 16.96
C GLU A 183 4.82 -20.11 16.57
N SER A 184 4.52 -21.40 16.45
CA SER A 184 5.57 -22.35 16.08
C SER A 184 5.02 -23.55 15.30
N SER A 185 4.77 -23.35 14.00
CA SER A 185 4.95 -24.42 13.00
C SER A 185 6.43 -24.61 12.63
N VAL A 186 7.32 -23.92 13.35
CA VAL A 186 8.76 -23.80 13.06
C VAL A 186 9.51 -24.95 13.70
N LEU A 187 10.07 -25.80 12.85
CA LEU A 187 10.90 -26.92 13.24
C LEU A 187 12.24 -26.41 13.80
N ARG A 188 12.39 -26.30 15.12
CA ARG A 188 13.69 -26.03 15.76
C ARG A 188 14.33 -27.34 16.21
N THR A 189 15.37 -27.76 15.50
CA THR A 189 16.15 -28.94 15.87
C THR A 189 17.11 -28.61 17.02
N VAL A 190 17.05 -29.37 18.12
CA VAL A 190 17.89 -29.21 19.33
C VAL A 190 19.22 -29.99 19.22
N GLU A 191 19.35 -30.84 18.22
CA GLU A 191 20.49 -31.75 18.05
C GLU A 191 21.73 -31.05 17.49
N ILE A 192 22.91 -31.60 17.82
CA ILE A 192 24.21 -31.05 17.44
C ILE A 192 24.44 -31.24 15.93
N SER A 193 24.78 -30.14 15.25
CA SER A 193 25.15 -30.13 13.82
C SER A 193 26.61 -30.52 13.59
N ALA A 194 26.88 -31.18 12.46
CA ALA A 194 28.24 -31.48 12.02
C ALA A 194 28.99 -30.19 11.64
N PRO A 195 30.33 -30.14 11.82
CA PRO A 195 31.13 -29.01 11.37
C PRO A 195 31.10 -28.84 9.84
N ASP A 196 31.56 -27.69 9.34
CA ASP A 196 31.79 -27.51 7.90
C ASP A 196 33.04 -28.30 7.48
N PRO A 197 32.91 -29.34 6.62
CA PRO A 197 34.05 -30.13 6.15
C PRO A 197 35.03 -29.31 5.29
N GLU A 198 34.58 -28.19 4.73
CA GLU A 198 35.36 -27.27 3.90
C GLU A 198 35.61 -25.93 4.61
N ALA A 199 35.70 -25.97 5.95
CA ALA A 199 35.94 -24.78 6.76
C ALA A 199 37.24 -24.07 6.36
N GLU A 200 37.12 -22.80 6.01
CA GLU A 200 38.26 -21.93 5.74
C GLU A 200 38.68 -21.19 7.02
N VAL A 201 39.98 -21.21 7.35
CA VAL A 201 40.50 -20.55 8.57
C VAL A 201 40.20 -19.04 8.52
N PRO A 202 39.48 -18.47 9.51
CA PRO A 202 39.21 -17.05 9.56
C PRO A 202 40.51 -16.26 9.70
N SER A 203 40.80 -15.38 8.75
CA SER A 203 41.87 -14.40 8.89
C SER A 203 41.33 -13.22 9.71
N PRO A 204 41.99 -12.77 10.80
CA PRO A 204 41.57 -11.60 11.55
C PRO A 204 41.92 -10.32 10.75
N SER A 205 41.11 -10.00 9.75
CA SER A 205 41.30 -8.87 8.85
C SER A 205 40.07 -7.98 8.77
N LEU A 206 40.25 -6.73 8.34
CA LEU A 206 39.18 -5.76 8.05
C LEU A 206 38.08 -6.31 7.13
N SER A 207 38.39 -7.35 6.34
CA SER A 207 37.42 -8.07 5.50
C SER A 207 36.29 -8.72 6.29
N ALA A 208 36.52 -9.22 7.51
CA ALA A 208 35.47 -9.84 8.32
C ALA A 208 34.40 -8.84 8.74
N ASN A 209 34.80 -7.58 9.00
CA ASN A 209 33.86 -6.50 9.29
C ASN A 209 33.06 -6.10 8.04
N ASN A 210 33.71 -6.06 6.87
CA ASN A 210 33.03 -5.76 5.60
C ASN A 210 31.98 -6.83 5.25
N GLU A 211 32.31 -8.12 5.43
CA GLU A 211 31.37 -9.23 5.20
C GLU A 211 30.14 -9.14 6.12
N SER A 212 30.33 -8.82 7.40
CA SER A 212 29.18 -8.63 8.31
C SER A 212 28.29 -7.47 7.90
N LEU A 213 28.85 -6.40 7.32
CA LEU A 213 28.08 -5.27 6.80
C LEU A 213 27.35 -5.64 5.51
N LEU A 214 27.99 -6.39 4.60
CA LEU A 214 27.35 -6.92 3.39
C LEU A 214 26.16 -7.81 3.75
N VAL A 215 26.34 -8.78 4.64
CA VAL A 215 25.25 -9.66 5.11
C VAL A 215 24.13 -8.83 5.73
N ARG A 216 24.45 -7.83 6.58
CA ARG A 216 23.44 -6.93 7.14
C ARG A 216 22.67 -6.19 6.05
N LYS A 217 23.34 -5.62 5.04
CA LYS A 217 22.68 -4.90 3.94
C LYS A 217 21.82 -5.83 3.08
N PHE A 218 22.24 -7.07 2.81
CA PHE A 218 21.38 -8.07 2.16
C PHE A 218 20.10 -8.36 2.96
N ILE A 219 20.20 -8.46 4.28
CA ILE A 219 19.02 -8.69 5.13
C ILE A 219 18.09 -7.47 5.11
N GLN A 220 18.65 -6.25 5.15
CA GLN A 220 17.86 -5.01 5.01
C GLN A 220 17.14 -4.97 3.66
N PHE A 221 17.82 -5.32 2.57
CA PHE A 221 17.25 -5.46 1.23
C PHE A 221 16.11 -6.48 1.22
N GLY A 222 16.38 -7.69 1.69
CA GLY A 222 15.40 -8.78 1.73
C GLY A 222 14.17 -8.47 2.57
N LEU A 223 14.33 -7.74 3.67
CA LEU A 223 13.22 -7.32 4.52
C LEU A 223 12.30 -6.31 3.83
N LEU A 224 12.86 -5.38 3.05
CA LEU A 224 12.08 -4.42 2.28
C LEU A 224 11.35 -5.06 1.11
N GLU A 225 12.01 -5.96 0.38
CA GLU A 225 11.39 -6.74 -0.70
C GLU A 225 10.26 -7.62 -0.17
N LEU A 226 10.48 -8.31 0.96
CA LEU A 226 9.45 -9.09 1.64
C LEU A 226 8.24 -8.23 2.02
N LEU A 227 8.48 -7.09 2.66
CA LEU A 227 7.40 -6.18 3.08
C LEU A 227 6.59 -5.68 1.88
N LYS A 228 7.28 -5.30 0.81
CA LYS A 228 6.64 -4.85 -0.43
C LYS A 228 5.75 -5.94 -1.03
N SER A 229 6.30 -7.13 -1.26
CA SER A 229 5.52 -8.24 -1.83
C SER A 229 4.37 -8.68 -0.91
N TYR A 230 4.57 -8.66 0.42
CA TYR A 230 3.51 -8.95 1.40
C TYR A 230 2.34 -7.97 1.28
N LEU A 231 2.61 -6.66 1.29
CA LEU A 231 1.56 -5.65 1.26
C LEU A 231 0.85 -5.56 -0.11
N LEU A 232 1.58 -5.81 -1.20
CA LEU A 232 1.00 -5.82 -2.54
C LEU A 232 0.10 -7.04 -2.79
N ASN A 233 0.29 -8.13 -2.03
CA ASN A 233 -0.58 -9.30 -2.12
C ASN A 233 -2.04 -9.01 -1.68
N PHE A 234 -2.27 -7.95 -0.89
CA PHE A 234 -3.60 -7.53 -0.48
C PHE A 234 -4.30 -6.76 -1.61
N SER A 235 -4.80 -7.51 -2.60
CA SER A 235 -5.42 -6.96 -3.81
C SER A 235 -6.94 -7.15 -3.89
N GLY A 236 -7.54 -7.83 -2.91
CA GLY A 236 -8.98 -8.11 -2.90
C GLY A 236 -9.81 -6.84 -2.74
N PRO A 237 -10.95 -6.68 -3.44
CA PRO A 237 -11.82 -5.49 -3.32
C PRO A 237 -12.44 -5.35 -1.93
N MET A 238 -12.46 -6.42 -1.14
CA MET A 238 -12.92 -6.45 0.26
C MET A 238 -11.76 -6.61 1.26
N ASP A 239 -10.52 -6.73 0.78
CA ASP A 239 -9.37 -6.80 1.68
C ASP A 239 -9.00 -5.36 2.11
N PRO A 240 -9.06 -5.04 3.41
CA PRO A 240 -8.73 -3.71 3.89
C PRO A 240 -7.23 -3.36 3.79
N GLY A 241 -6.36 -4.26 3.32
CA GLY A 241 -4.91 -4.08 3.38
C GLY A 241 -4.50 -3.82 4.83
N MET A 242 -3.64 -2.83 5.11
CA MET A 242 -3.32 -2.40 6.47
C MET A 242 -4.29 -1.35 7.05
N SER A 243 -4.99 -0.61 6.19
CA SER A 243 -5.93 0.45 6.57
C SER A 243 -5.35 1.45 7.60
N TRP A 244 -4.05 1.77 7.49
CA TRP A 244 -3.36 2.62 8.46
C TRP A 244 -3.99 4.00 8.53
N THR A 245 -4.32 4.60 7.39
CA THR A 245 -4.85 5.97 7.32
C THR A 245 -6.13 6.12 8.11
N VAL A 246 -7.12 5.26 7.85
CA VAL A 246 -8.42 5.32 8.53
C VAL A 246 -8.28 4.99 10.02
N ARG A 247 -7.45 4.00 10.39
CA ARG A 247 -7.20 3.68 11.80
C ARG A 247 -6.57 4.86 12.54
N MET A 248 -5.60 5.54 11.92
CA MET A 248 -4.99 6.74 12.49
C MET A 248 -6.00 7.88 12.63
N GLN A 249 -6.84 8.10 11.63
CA GLN A 249 -7.92 9.09 11.67
C GLN A 249 -8.93 8.79 12.79
N GLU A 250 -9.36 7.54 12.96
CA GLU A 250 -10.24 7.12 14.05
C GLU A 250 -9.62 7.33 15.44
N HIS A 251 -8.30 7.14 15.55
CA HIS A 251 -7.55 7.37 16.78
C HIS A 251 -7.45 8.87 17.12
N LEU A 252 -7.12 9.70 16.13
CA LEU A 252 -6.93 11.14 16.30
C LEU A 252 -8.25 11.90 16.43
N HIS A 253 -9.34 11.40 15.84
CA HIS A 253 -10.67 12.00 15.89
C HIS A 253 -11.74 11.00 16.35
N PRO A 254 -11.73 10.57 17.64
CA PRO A 254 -12.64 9.56 18.15
C PRO A 254 -14.14 9.92 18.00
N SER A 255 -14.47 11.21 17.93
CA SER A 255 -15.84 11.70 17.75
C SER A 255 -16.41 11.47 16.35
N LEU A 256 -15.55 11.30 15.33
CA LEU A 256 -15.95 11.08 13.94
C LEU A 256 -15.98 9.59 13.57
N ARG A 257 -15.63 8.72 14.52
CA ARG A 257 -15.59 7.26 14.36
C ARG A 257 -17.00 6.69 14.25
N LEU A 258 -17.24 5.89 13.22
CA LEU A 258 -18.49 5.13 13.04
C LEU A 258 -18.28 3.68 13.52
N PRO A 259 -18.88 3.25 14.66
CA PRO A 259 -18.57 1.96 15.27
C PRO A 259 -18.74 0.75 14.34
N GLU A 260 -19.85 0.68 13.61
CA GLU A 260 -20.16 -0.47 12.72
C GLU A 260 -19.24 -0.57 11.50
N GLN A 261 -18.56 0.52 11.14
CA GLN A 261 -17.65 0.58 9.99
C GLN A 261 -16.18 0.69 10.43
N SER A 262 -15.90 0.54 11.73
CA SER A 262 -14.61 0.90 12.25
C SER A 262 -13.51 -0.10 11.89
N GLN A 263 -12.48 0.37 11.19
CA GLN A 263 -11.33 -0.45 10.84
C GLN A 263 -10.47 -0.77 12.06
N THR A 264 -10.34 0.16 13.02
CA THR A 264 -9.66 -0.12 14.29
C THR A 264 -10.36 -1.24 15.07
N GLN A 265 -11.70 -1.29 15.02
CA GLN A 265 -12.45 -2.38 15.65
C GLN A 265 -12.26 -3.69 14.89
N ALA A 266 -12.37 -3.67 13.55
CA ALA A 266 -12.16 -4.84 12.71
C ALA A 266 -10.80 -5.51 12.98
N TYR A 267 -9.74 -4.71 13.05
CA TYR A 267 -8.39 -5.17 13.40
C TYR A 267 -8.26 -5.74 14.82
N SER A 268 -9.16 -5.39 15.73
CA SER A 268 -9.17 -5.94 17.09
C SER A 268 -10.01 -7.23 17.23
N THR A 269 -11.01 -7.42 16.38
CA THR A 269 -11.99 -8.51 16.49
C THR A 269 -11.72 -9.66 15.51
N THR A 270 -11.29 -9.34 14.29
CA THR A 270 -11.02 -10.32 13.23
C THR A 270 -9.68 -10.99 13.48
N LYS A 271 -9.62 -12.32 13.36
CA LYS A 271 -8.41 -13.10 13.71
C LYS A 271 -7.28 -12.82 12.71
N GLU A 272 -7.60 -12.88 11.42
CA GLU A 272 -6.68 -12.74 10.30
C GLU A 272 -6.04 -11.35 10.29
N LEU A 273 -6.82 -10.30 10.56
CA LEU A 273 -6.31 -8.93 10.68
C LEU A 273 -5.40 -8.72 11.90
N ARG A 274 -5.67 -9.44 13.01
CA ARG A 274 -4.76 -9.42 14.18
C ARG A 274 -3.44 -10.12 13.89
N GLU A 275 -3.48 -11.25 13.18
CA GLU A 275 -2.28 -11.97 12.75
C GLU A 275 -1.44 -11.12 11.80
N ARG A 276 -2.08 -10.41 10.87
CA ARG A 276 -1.45 -9.40 10.01
C ARG A 276 -0.81 -8.24 10.81
N ASP A 277 -1.49 -7.71 11.82
CA ASP A 277 -0.92 -6.67 12.70
C ASP A 277 0.30 -7.21 13.49
N MET A 278 0.25 -8.47 13.95
CA MET A 278 1.38 -9.13 14.62
C MET A 278 2.57 -9.31 13.66
N LEU A 279 2.33 -9.74 12.42
CA LEU A 279 3.34 -9.85 11.38
C LEU A 279 4.02 -8.52 11.09
N MET A 280 3.24 -7.47 10.92
CA MET A 280 3.77 -6.13 10.72
C MET A 280 4.63 -5.68 11.91
N GLY A 281 4.20 -5.99 13.14
CA GLY A 281 4.99 -5.77 14.35
C GLY A 281 6.34 -6.51 14.32
N ASN A 282 6.37 -7.75 13.84
CA ASN A 282 7.60 -8.54 13.68
C ASN A 282 8.54 -7.95 12.61
N ILE A 283 7.99 -7.50 11.47
CA ILE A 283 8.75 -6.81 10.42
C ILE A 283 9.40 -5.53 10.98
N VAL A 284 8.61 -4.68 11.65
CA VAL A 284 9.11 -3.43 12.24
C VAL A 284 10.18 -3.71 13.30
N ALA A 285 9.98 -4.73 14.14
CA ALA A 285 10.97 -5.13 15.14
C ALA A 285 12.28 -5.60 14.50
N LEU A 286 12.22 -6.48 13.49
CA LEU A 286 13.40 -6.96 12.78
C LEU A 286 14.13 -5.83 12.07
N SER A 287 13.41 -4.90 11.42
CA SER A 287 13.99 -3.74 10.74
C SER A 287 14.87 -2.89 11.66
N ARG A 288 14.46 -2.75 12.93
CA ARG A 288 15.25 -2.06 13.95
C ARG A 288 16.48 -2.86 14.34
N ASP A 289 16.33 -4.17 14.54
CA ASP A 289 17.41 -5.04 14.99
C ASP A 289 18.51 -5.19 13.92
N VAL A 290 18.16 -5.06 12.64
CA VAL A 290 19.13 -4.97 11.53
C VAL A 290 19.64 -3.55 11.25
N GLY A 291 19.21 -2.57 12.04
CA GLY A 291 19.75 -1.20 12.02
C GLY A 291 19.23 -0.31 10.91
N MET A 292 17.99 -0.50 10.44
CA MET A 292 17.37 0.41 9.46
C MET A 292 16.84 1.66 10.16
N ASP A 293 17.43 2.81 9.89
CA ASP A 293 17.05 4.07 10.52
C ASP A 293 15.94 4.80 9.76
N SER A 294 15.00 5.42 10.48
CA SER A 294 13.89 6.13 9.84
C SER A 294 14.34 7.38 9.06
N THR A 295 15.47 7.99 9.41
CA THR A 295 16.08 9.10 8.64
C THR A 295 16.67 8.62 7.33
N GLU A 296 17.29 7.43 7.31
CA GLU A 296 17.77 6.79 6.06
C GLU A 296 16.58 6.48 5.16
N LEU A 297 15.51 5.87 5.69
CA LEU A 297 14.28 5.60 4.95
C LEU A 297 13.67 6.88 4.37
N LEU A 298 13.56 7.94 5.18
CA LEU A 298 13.09 9.25 4.72
C LEU A 298 13.98 9.77 3.58
N SER A 299 15.30 9.70 3.73
CA SER A 299 16.24 10.16 2.70
C SER A 299 16.14 9.39 1.38
N ILE A 300 15.69 8.12 1.42
CA ILE A 300 15.46 7.31 0.22
C ILE A 300 14.15 7.77 -0.45
N VAL A 301 13.05 7.87 0.29
CA VAL A 301 11.74 8.23 -0.28
C VAL A 301 11.66 9.67 -0.79
N SER A 302 12.52 10.56 -0.26
CA SER A 302 12.62 11.95 -0.72
C SER A 302 13.40 12.12 -2.03
N ARG A 303 14.13 11.10 -2.51
CA ARG A 303 14.87 11.17 -3.80
C ARG A 303 13.95 10.97 -5.00
N SER A 304 14.24 11.69 -6.07
CA SER A 304 13.52 11.54 -7.33
C SER A 304 13.69 10.13 -7.90
N PRO A 305 12.71 9.58 -8.65
CA PRO A 305 12.80 8.24 -9.25
C PRO A 305 14.10 7.98 -10.03
N GLN A 306 14.61 9.01 -10.71
CA GLN A 306 15.79 8.94 -11.58
C GLN A 306 17.11 8.94 -10.81
N GLU A 307 17.10 9.37 -9.54
CA GLU A 307 18.28 9.37 -8.66
C GLU A 307 18.50 8.02 -7.97
N HIS A 308 17.55 7.09 -8.06
CA HIS A 308 17.68 5.79 -7.43
C HIS A 308 18.68 4.92 -8.18
N PRO A 309 19.52 4.15 -7.46
CA PRO A 309 20.41 3.17 -8.06
C PRO A 309 19.60 2.09 -8.83
N PRO A 310 20.21 1.45 -9.83
CA PRO A 310 19.58 0.33 -10.52
C PRO A 310 19.26 -0.82 -9.53
N PRO A 311 18.30 -1.71 -9.87
CA PRO A 311 18.05 -2.91 -9.09
C PRO A 311 19.33 -3.73 -8.88
N LEU A 312 19.38 -4.45 -7.75
CA LEU A 312 20.51 -5.30 -7.43
C LEU A 312 20.64 -6.42 -8.48
N ASP A 313 21.83 -6.53 -9.05
CA ASP A 313 22.20 -7.65 -9.91
C ASP A 313 22.74 -8.80 -9.04
N PHE A 314 22.02 -9.91 -9.00
CA PHE A 314 22.46 -11.10 -8.25
C PHE A 314 23.51 -11.94 -8.98
N GLU A 315 23.71 -11.72 -10.29
CA GLU A 315 24.76 -12.39 -11.08
C GLU A 315 26.14 -11.78 -10.81
N GLU A 316 26.20 -10.46 -10.57
CA GLU A 316 27.42 -9.74 -10.21
C GLU A 316 27.48 -9.47 -8.69
N PRO A 317 28.27 -10.22 -7.91
CA PRO A 317 28.24 -10.11 -6.45
C PRO A 317 28.80 -8.74 -5.98
N PRO A 318 28.06 -8.01 -5.11
CA PRO A 318 28.53 -6.75 -4.56
C PRO A 318 29.75 -6.96 -3.67
N LYS A 319 30.71 -6.05 -3.77
CA LYS A 319 31.95 -6.00 -2.99
C LYS A 319 31.82 -5.06 -1.80
N PHE A 320 30.98 -4.03 -1.93
CA PHE A 320 30.77 -3.01 -0.90
C PHE A 320 29.30 -2.92 -0.48
N PRO A 321 29.02 -2.66 0.81
CA PRO A 321 27.65 -2.54 1.31
C PRO A 321 26.78 -1.49 0.58
N ASP A 322 27.39 -0.41 0.10
CA ASP A 322 26.70 0.67 -0.62
C ASP A 322 26.27 0.28 -2.04
N GLU A 323 26.78 -0.83 -2.58
CA GLU A 323 26.36 -1.41 -3.87
C GLU A 323 25.04 -2.19 -3.74
N ILE A 324 24.53 -2.41 -2.52
CA ILE A 324 23.24 -3.07 -2.26
C ILE A 324 22.18 -1.98 -2.06
N PRO A 325 21.38 -1.68 -3.10
CA PRO A 325 20.39 -0.62 -3.02
C PRO A 325 19.21 -1.03 -2.13
N LEU A 326 18.71 -0.14 -1.28
CA LEU A 326 17.44 -0.36 -0.58
C LEU A 326 16.28 0.11 -1.45
N GLU A 327 15.27 -0.75 -1.61
CA GLU A 327 14.15 -0.46 -2.52
C GLU A 327 13.24 0.65 -1.96
N ARG A 328 12.84 1.56 -2.85
CA ARG A 328 12.18 2.81 -2.47
C ARG A 328 10.73 2.62 -1.97
N HIS A 329 9.96 1.73 -2.57
CA HIS A 329 8.57 1.49 -2.16
C HIS A 329 8.52 0.76 -0.81
N GLY A 330 9.32 -0.29 -0.62
CA GLY A 330 9.51 -0.95 0.67
C GLY A 330 9.95 0.04 1.74
N SER A 331 10.85 0.97 1.41
CA SER A 331 11.26 2.04 2.34
C SER A 331 10.09 2.94 2.74
N LEU A 332 9.23 3.33 1.79
CA LEU A 332 8.02 4.11 2.04
C LEU A 332 7.02 3.34 2.91
N LEU A 333 6.75 2.08 2.57
CA LEU A 333 5.84 1.20 3.30
C LEU A 333 6.31 1.00 4.75
N LEU A 334 7.61 0.79 4.96
CA LEU A 334 8.18 0.64 6.30
C LEU A 334 8.12 1.95 7.10
N LEU A 335 8.39 3.10 6.45
CA LEU A 335 8.30 4.41 7.08
C LEU A 335 6.84 4.71 7.49
N ALA A 336 5.87 4.40 6.64
CA ALA A 336 4.45 4.53 6.94
C ALA A 336 4.01 3.61 8.09
N ALA A 337 4.47 2.34 8.10
CA ALA A 337 4.22 1.42 9.21
C ALA A 337 4.74 1.96 10.55
N ARG A 338 5.94 2.58 10.54
CA ARG A 338 6.51 3.22 11.74
C ARG A 338 5.71 4.47 12.16
N ALA A 339 5.28 5.29 11.21
CA ALA A 339 4.44 6.46 11.48
C ALA A 339 3.09 6.07 12.08
N ALA A 340 2.44 5.06 11.51
CA ALA A 340 1.19 4.49 12.02
C ALA A 340 1.40 3.89 13.41
N GLY A 341 2.47 3.12 13.63
CA GLY A 341 2.80 2.56 14.93
C GLY A 341 3.09 3.61 16.01
N PHE A 342 3.71 4.73 15.63
CA PHE A 342 3.91 5.88 16.51
C PHE A 342 2.57 6.49 16.95
N THR A 343 1.68 6.76 15.98
CA THR A 343 0.37 7.36 16.26
C THR A 343 -0.58 6.42 16.99
N LEU A 344 -0.69 5.15 16.59
CA LEU A 344 -1.69 4.20 17.11
C LEU A 344 -1.30 3.57 18.45
N PHE A 345 -0.01 3.33 18.68
CA PHE A 345 0.47 2.52 19.81
C PHE A 345 1.48 3.25 20.70
N THR A 346 1.75 4.54 20.43
CA THR A 346 2.81 5.32 21.12
C THR A 346 4.13 4.56 21.10
N SER A 347 4.50 4.03 19.92
CA SER A 347 5.75 3.32 19.73
C SER A 347 6.93 4.19 20.18
N GLY A 348 7.87 3.61 20.93
CA GLY A 348 9.11 4.29 21.33
C GLY A 348 10.09 4.54 20.16
N LEU A 349 9.70 4.20 18.93
CA LEU A 349 10.46 4.53 17.72
C LEU A 349 10.35 6.04 17.44
N GLN A 350 11.50 6.72 17.44
CA GLN A 350 11.57 8.12 17.07
C GLN A 350 11.34 8.24 15.55
N MET A 351 10.32 9.01 15.19
CA MET A 351 10.10 9.42 13.80
C MET A 351 10.95 10.65 13.48
N PRO A 352 11.53 10.74 12.27
CA PRO A 352 12.14 11.97 11.80
C PRO A 352 11.08 13.09 11.75
N PRO A 353 11.47 14.36 11.94
CA PRO A 353 10.56 15.48 11.71
C PRO A 353 10.08 15.43 10.26
N LEU A 354 8.77 15.51 10.06
CA LEU A 354 8.13 15.42 8.77
C LEU A 354 7.02 16.46 8.70
N SER A 355 7.11 17.40 7.76
CA SER A 355 6.08 18.41 7.52
C SER A 355 5.33 18.16 6.22
N VAL A 356 4.08 18.63 6.15
CA VAL A 356 3.26 18.51 4.92
C VAL A 356 3.96 19.17 3.74
N PHE A 357 4.50 20.37 3.95
CA PHE A 357 5.35 21.08 3.00
C PHE A 357 6.75 21.32 3.59
N PRO A 358 7.84 21.12 2.82
CA PRO A 358 7.86 20.59 1.46
C PRO A 358 7.89 19.04 1.41
N ASP A 359 8.04 18.37 2.55
CA ASP A 359 8.45 16.95 2.57
C ASP A 359 7.40 15.99 1.99
N ILE A 360 6.17 16.00 2.51
CA ILE A 360 5.11 15.10 2.02
C ILE A 360 4.76 15.43 0.56
N SER A 361 4.70 16.72 0.21
CA SER A 361 4.48 17.17 -1.16
C SER A 361 5.49 16.57 -2.14
N ALA A 362 6.78 16.65 -1.81
CA ALA A 362 7.84 16.06 -2.63
C ALA A 362 7.75 14.52 -2.70
N ILE A 363 7.42 13.86 -1.59
CA ILE A 363 7.23 12.41 -1.56
C ILE A 363 6.07 12.00 -2.50
N PHE A 364 4.94 12.71 -2.47
CA PHE A 364 3.83 12.44 -3.40
C PHE A 364 4.28 12.56 -4.86
N ALA A 365 5.00 13.62 -5.22
CA ALA A 365 5.53 13.81 -6.58
C ALA A 365 6.50 12.68 -7.00
N ASN A 366 7.33 12.18 -6.08
CA ASN A 366 8.28 11.10 -6.36
C ASN A 366 7.63 9.72 -6.62
N PHE A 367 6.44 9.48 -6.07
CA PHE A 367 5.76 8.18 -6.18
C PHE A 367 4.61 8.17 -7.18
N LEU A 368 3.86 9.27 -7.28
CA LEU A 368 2.71 9.38 -8.17
C LEU A 368 3.06 10.05 -9.51
N GLY A 369 4.16 10.82 -9.56
CA GLY A 369 4.51 11.64 -10.71
C GLY A 369 3.53 12.80 -10.92
N HIS A 370 3.65 13.45 -12.08
CA HIS A 370 2.70 14.46 -12.54
C HIS A 370 1.69 13.77 -13.45
N SER A 371 0.70 13.07 -12.88
CA SER A 371 -0.44 12.61 -13.67
C SER A 371 -1.49 13.72 -13.72
N GLU A 372 -1.83 14.16 -14.93
CA GLU A 372 -2.97 15.06 -15.16
C GLU A 372 -4.30 14.33 -14.95
N ASN A 373 -4.30 13.00 -14.88
CA ASN A 373 -5.48 12.17 -14.74
C ASN A 373 -5.60 11.60 -13.32
N VAL A 374 -6.49 12.21 -12.53
CA VAL A 374 -6.78 11.80 -11.14
C VAL A 374 -7.21 10.33 -11.05
N ASP A 375 -7.90 9.81 -12.07
CA ASP A 375 -8.34 8.42 -12.07
C ASP A 375 -7.17 7.43 -12.22
N GLU A 376 -6.08 7.80 -12.91
CA GLU A 376 -4.87 6.96 -12.95
C GLU A 376 -4.23 6.83 -11.58
N VAL A 377 -4.29 7.87 -10.75
CA VAL A 377 -3.83 7.80 -9.36
C VAL A 377 -4.76 6.92 -8.53
N ALA A 378 -6.08 7.15 -8.63
CA ALA A 378 -7.07 6.47 -7.80
C ALA A 378 -7.32 4.99 -8.17
N TYR A 379 -7.06 4.60 -9.42
CA TYR A 379 -7.31 3.24 -9.93
C TYR A 379 -6.05 2.52 -10.43
N GLY A 380 -5.02 3.25 -10.85
CA GLY A 380 -3.79 2.67 -11.40
C GLY A 380 -2.73 2.35 -10.36
N GLN A 381 -2.84 2.90 -9.14
CA GLN A 381 -1.85 2.69 -8.09
C GLN A 381 -2.28 1.61 -7.08
N PRO A 382 -1.33 0.83 -6.53
CA PRO A 382 -1.65 -0.15 -5.48
C PRO A 382 -2.24 0.50 -4.23
N HIS A 383 -3.28 -0.11 -3.64
CA HIS A 383 -3.92 0.41 -2.44
C HIS A 383 -2.95 0.59 -1.26
N ALA A 384 -2.00 -0.34 -1.09
CA ALA A 384 -0.98 -0.24 -0.04
C ALA A 384 -0.08 0.99 -0.18
N LEU A 385 0.21 1.42 -1.43
CA LEU A 385 0.97 2.64 -1.69
C LEU A 385 0.15 3.88 -1.29
N LEU A 386 -1.10 3.95 -1.74
CA LEU A 386 -1.98 5.09 -1.43
C LEU A 386 -2.25 5.22 0.08
N ASP A 387 -2.53 4.12 0.77
CA ASP A 387 -2.72 4.10 2.22
C ASP A 387 -1.44 4.52 2.96
N SER A 388 -0.25 4.14 2.47
CA SER A 388 1.03 4.54 3.08
C SER A 388 1.31 6.03 2.92
N LEU A 389 1.06 6.58 1.73
CA LEU A 389 1.21 8.01 1.46
C LEU A 389 0.26 8.83 2.34
N LEU A 390 -1.01 8.44 2.41
CA LEU A 390 -2.00 9.09 3.25
C LEU A 390 -1.66 8.96 4.75
N ALA A 391 -1.20 7.79 5.21
CA ALA A 391 -0.78 7.61 6.60
C ALA A 391 0.38 8.54 6.99
N LEU A 392 1.37 8.75 6.10
CA LEU A 392 2.43 9.73 6.31
C LEU A 392 1.89 11.16 6.34
N THR A 393 0.93 11.50 5.47
CA THR A 393 0.25 12.80 5.51
C THR A 393 -0.45 13.03 6.85
N VAL A 394 -1.22 12.05 7.34
CA VAL A 394 -1.88 12.12 8.65
C VAL A 394 -0.86 12.27 9.78
N HIS A 395 0.28 11.57 9.68
CA HIS A 395 1.36 11.74 10.65
C HIS A 395 1.90 13.18 10.65
N ALA A 396 2.22 13.73 9.47
CA ALA A 396 2.76 15.08 9.32
C ALA A 396 1.78 16.18 9.77
N MET A 397 0.48 15.99 9.56
CA MET A 397 -0.59 16.92 9.94
C MET A 397 -0.78 17.08 11.46
N GLN A 398 -0.17 16.22 12.28
CA GLN A 398 -0.13 16.43 13.74
C GLN A 398 0.75 17.63 14.13
N ASN A 399 1.60 18.10 13.21
CA ASN A 399 2.35 19.35 13.34
C ASN A 399 1.64 20.48 12.57
N PRO A 400 1.86 21.76 12.94
CA PRO A 400 1.34 22.90 12.18
C PRO A 400 1.76 22.84 10.71
N ILE A 401 0.79 22.97 9.80
CA ILE A 401 1.04 22.98 8.37
C ILE A 401 1.67 24.33 8.00
N VAL A 402 2.89 24.28 7.49
CA VAL A 402 3.64 25.46 7.03
C VAL A 402 3.13 25.86 5.64
N THR A 403 3.13 27.16 5.35
CA THR A 403 2.78 27.68 4.02
C THR A 403 3.73 27.12 2.95
N PRO A 404 3.23 26.59 1.83
CA PRO A 404 4.03 26.06 0.73
C PRO A 404 4.91 27.14 0.07
N SER A 405 5.96 26.70 -0.61
CA SER A 405 6.95 27.59 -1.24
C SER A 405 6.41 28.28 -2.48
N SER A 406 5.48 27.64 -3.19
CA SER A 406 4.81 28.18 -4.38
C SER A 406 3.33 27.77 -4.42
N GLU A 407 2.52 28.56 -5.15
CA GLU A 407 1.13 28.18 -5.40
C GLU A 407 1.02 26.91 -6.27
N THR A 408 2.04 26.60 -7.08
CA THR A 408 2.07 25.37 -7.89
C THR A 408 2.29 24.13 -7.03
N GLU A 409 3.23 24.18 -6.07
CA GLU A 409 3.45 23.10 -5.10
C GLU A 409 2.16 22.81 -4.33
N PHE A 410 1.43 23.86 -3.93
CA PHE A 410 0.14 23.75 -3.27
C PHE A 410 -0.92 23.09 -4.17
N LYS A 411 -1.07 23.58 -5.41
CA LYS A 411 -2.05 23.07 -6.38
C LYS A 411 -1.83 21.58 -6.65
N ASP A 412 -0.61 21.24 -7.06
CA ASP A 412 -0.25 19.88 -7.49
C ASP A 412 -0.42 18.90 -6.32
N PHE A 413 0.03 19.26 -5.13
CA PHE A 413 -0.13 18.42 -3.95
C PHE A 413 -1.59 18.28 -3.53
N ALA A 414 -2.38 19.35 -3.52
CA ALA A 414 -3.79 19.28 -3.14
C ALA A 414 -4.59 18.38 -4.10
N ILE A 415 -4.32 18.46 -5.41
CA ILE A 415 -4.94 17.59 -6.41
C ILE A 415 -4.52 16.13 -6.20
N ALA A 416 -3.22 15.85 -6.07
CA ALA A 416 -2.72 14.49 -5.86
C ALA A 416 -3.23 13.86 -4.55
N LEU A 417 -3.29 14.66 -3.48
CA LEU A 417 -3.84 14.23 -2.19
C LEU A 417 -5.33 13.92 -2.30
N THR A 418 -6.10 14.77 -3.00
CA THR A 418 -7.53 14.55 -3.20
C THR A 418 -7.79 13.30 -4.03
N ALA A 419 -7.01 13.09 -5.10
CA ALA A 419 -7.04 11.88 -5.92
C ALA A 419 -6.87 10.60 -5.09
N CYS A 420 -5.92 10.57 -4.16
CA CYS A 420 -5.70 9.43 -3.26
C CYS A 420 -6.89 9.12 -2.35
N THR A 421 -7.73 10.12 -2.06
CA THR A 421 -8.90 9.96 -1.16
C THR A 421 -10.23 9.78 -1.90
N ALA A 422 -10.28 10.01 -3.21
CA ALA A 422 -11.52 10.05 -4.00
C ALA A 422 -12.38 8.78 -3.86
N ARG A 423 -11.73 7.61 -3.75
CA ARG A 423 -12.42 6.30 -3.63
C ARG A 423 -12.56 5.77 -2.21
N GLN A 424 -12.12 6.52 -1.22
CA GLN A 424 -12.16 6.06 0.18
C GLN A 424 -13.61 5.93 0.62
N THR A 425 -13.98 4.78 1.18
CA THR A 425 -15.35 4.53 1.69
C THR A 425 -15.59 5.27 3.00
N HIS A 426 -14.52 5.53 3.76
CA HIS A 426 -14.57 6.22 5.05
C HIS A 426 -14.55 7.73 4.86
N GLY A 427 -15.66 8.40 5.18
CA GLY A 427 -15.78 9.86 5.05
C GLY A 427 -14.72 10.64 5.82
N ILE A 428 -14.22 10.11 6.94
CA ILE A 428 -13.15 10.73 7.74
C ILE A 428 -11.83 10.84 6.96
N VAL A 429 -11.54 9.90 6.06
CA VAL A 429 -10.33 9.94 5.22
C VAL A 429 -10.48 11.00 4.13
N ARG A 430 -11.70 11.20 3.61
CA ARG A 430 -12.00 12.25 2.62
C ARG A 430 -11.87 13.68 3.17
N GLN A 431 -11.75 13.85 4.48
CA GLN A 431 -11.52 15.17 5.12
C GLN A 431 -10.04 15.57 5.16
N ILE A 432 -9.13 14.64 4.88
CA ILE A 432 -7.67 14.92 4.88
C ILE A 432 -7.32 16.05 3.90
N PRO A 433 -7.75 16.05 2.63
CA PRO A 433 -7.44 17.13 1.71
C PRO A 433 -8.03 18.47 2.16
N ALA A 434 -9.26 18.48 2.68
CA ALA A 434 -9.89 19.70 3.18
C ALA A 434 -9.05 20.36 4.27
N THR A 435 -8.52 19.57 5.22
CA THR A 435 -7.65 20.11 6.28
C THR A 435 -6.39 20.79 5.72
N VAL A 436 -5.77 20.19 4.70
CA VAL A 436 -4.59 20.77 4.03
C VAL A 436 -4.96 22.04 3.27
N VAL A 437 -6.05 22.02 2.49
CA VAL A 437 -6.51 23.18 1.71
C VAL A 437 -6.81 24.36 2.62
N HIS A 438 -7.57 24.13 3.70
CA HIS A 438 -8.02 25.15 4.64
C HIS A 438 -6.89 25.69 5.51
N SER A 439 -5.79 24.94 5.66
CA SER A 439 -4.60 25.41 6.39
C SER A 439 -3.83 26.53 5.66
N HIS A 440 -4.01 26.67 4.34
CA HIS A 440 -3.32 27.70 3.58
C HIS A 440 -3.84 29.09 3.98
N PRO A 441 -2.99 30.08 4.35
CA PRO A 441 -3.46 31.34 4.92
C PRO A 441 -4.18 32.26 3.92
N SER A 442 -3.81 32.22 2.65
CA SER A 442 -4.38 33.08 1.60
C SER A 442 -5.71 32.52 1.07
N SER A 443 -6.82 33.23 1.33
CA SER A 443 -8.14 32.91 0.77
C SER A 443 -8.18 33.02 -0.75
N ALA A 444 -7.40 33.94 -1.34
CA ALA A 444 -7.27 34.07 -2.79
C ALA A 444 -6.63 32.81 -3.43
N THR A 445 -5.61 32.23 -2.79
CA THR A 445 -4.96 31.00 -3.29
C THR A 445 -5.89 29.79 -3.18
N ARG A 446 -6.65 29.68 -2.07
CA ARG A 446 -7.68 28.63 -1.92
C ARG A 446 -8.80 28.78 -2.95
N PHE A 447 -9.22 30.01 -3.24
CA PHE A 447 -10.20 30.32 -4.28
C PHE A 447 -9.72 29.89 -5.67
N LYS A 448 -8.47 30.22 -6.03
CA LYS A 448 -7.88 29.79 -7.32
C LYS A 448 -7.88 28.25 -7.45
N LEU A 449 -7.57 27.53 -6.38
CA LEU A 449 -7.63 26.05 -6.34
C LEU A 449 -9.01 25.52 -6.67
N ILE A 450 -10.02 26.02 -5.97
CA ILE A 450 -11.42 25.62 -6.19
C ILE A 450 -11.82 25.95 -7.63
N HIS A 451 -11.46 27.13 -8.14
CA HIS A 451 -11.78 27.53 -9.51
C HIS A 451 -11.18 26.60 -10.56
N SER A 452 -9.87 26.32 -10.49
CA SER A 452 -9.17 25.44 -11.43
C SER A 452 -9.75 24.02 -11.45
N ILE A 453 -10.05 23.44 -10.27
CA ILE A 453 -10.69 22.10 -10.21
C ILE A 453 -12.09 22.11 -10.85
N LEU A 454 -12.84 23.19 -10.73
CA LEU A 454 -14.19 23.28 -11.30
C LEU A 454 -14.17 23.51 -12.83
N GLU A 455 -13.13 24.17 -13.36
CA GLU A 455 -12.98 24.42 -14.81
C GLU A 455 -12.35 23.24 -15.57
N GLU A 456 -11.34 22.59 -14.99
CA GLU A 456 -10.55 21.56 -15.68
C GLU A 456 -11.34 20.24 -15.83
N MET A 457 -11.58 19.83 -17.09
CA MET A 457 -12.30 18.58 -17.37
C MET A 457 -11.55 17.31 -16.92
N SER A 458 -10.23 17.36 -16.78
CA SER A 458 -9.42 16.24 -16.28
C SER A 458 -9.62 15.98 -14.78
N LEU A 459 -10.12 16.98 -14.04
CA LEU A 459 -10.29 16.95 -12.58
C LEU A 459 -11.74 16.66 -12.15
N MET A 460 -12.56 16.15 -13.07
CA MET A 460 -13.99 15.92 -12.85
C MET A 460 -14.28 15.01 -11.64
N SER A 461 -13.45 14.01 -11.37
CA SER A 461 -13.65 13.04 -10.28
C SER A 461 -13.41 13.60 -8.88
N ILE A 462 -12.81 14.79 -8.75
CA ILE A 462 -12.55 15.46 -7.47
C ILE A 462 -13.34 16.76 -7.27
N ARG A 463 -14.24 17.10 -8.21
CA ARG A 463 -15.04 18.32 -8.16
C ARG A 463 -15.96 18.40 -6.95
N ASP A 464 -16.52 17.26 -6.52
CA ASP A 464 -17.36 17.19 -5.34
C ASP A 464 -16.60 17.65 -4.07
N SER A 465 -15.32 17.32 -3.97
CA SER A 465 -14.43 17.76 -2.90
C SER A 465 -14.19 19.26 -2.95
N ALA A 466 -13.93 19.84 -4.13
CA ALA A 466 -13.77 21.28 -4.28
C ALA A 466 -15.07 22.06 -3.93
N ILE A 467 -16.23 21.52 -4.26
CA ILE A 467 -17.54 22.09 -3.88
C ILE A 467 -17.73 22.02 -2.36
N ALA A 468 -17.30 20.94 -1.71
CA ALA A 468 -17.33 20.82 -0.26
C ALA A 468 -16.43 21.86 0.42
N TRP A 469 -15.21 22.09 -0.10
CA TRP A 469 -14.32 23.15 0.43
C TRP A 469 -14.95 24.54 0.24
N LEU A 470 -15.52 24.83 -0.92
CA LEU A 470 -16.24 26.09 -1.18
C LEU A 470 -17.38 26.30 -0.17
N ARG A 471 -18.16 25.25 0.09
CA ARG A 471 -19.24 25.28 1.08
C ARG A 471 -18.68 25.62 2.47
N GLU A 472 -17.59 24.99 2.88
CA GLU A 472 -16.96 25.21 4.18
C GLU A 472 -16.36 26.62 4.31
N GLU A 473 -15.77 27.17 3.24
CA GLU A 473 -15.26 28.55 3.22
C GLU A 473 -16.37 29.61 3.34
N ILE A 474 -17.51 29.40 2.68
CA ILE A 474 -18.66 30.32 2.74
C ILE A 474 -19.35 30.26 4.11
N ILE A 475 -19.48 29.07 4.70
CA ILE A 475 -20.21 28.91 5.98
C ILE A 475 -19.29 29.18 7.18
N GLY A 476 -18.03 28.78 7.11
CA GLY A 476 -17.11 28.71 8.26
C GLY A 476 -16.51 30.05 8.68
N HIS A 477 -16.53 31.06 7.82
CA HIS A 477 -15.96 32.38 8.11
C HIS A 477 -17.04 33.45 8.30
N GLU A 478 -17.30 33.83 9.56
CA GLU A 478 -18.23 34.91 9.91
C GLU A 478 -17.74 36.31 9.44
N SER A 479 -16.48 36.44 9.00
CA SER A 479 -15.93 37.67 8.46
C SER A 479 -16.25 37.82 6.97
N ALA A 480 -17.12 38.78 6.65
CA ALA A 480 -17.53 39.13 5.28
C ALA A 480 -16.40 39.65 4.37
N ASP A 481 -15.18 39.89 4.88
CA ASP A 481 -14.05 40.44 4.12
C ASP A 481 -13.15 39.34 3.53
N THR A 482 -13.76 38.36 2.86
CA THR A 482 -13.04 37.27 2.19
C THR A 482 -13.49 37.16 0.73
N VAL A 483 -12.62 36.64 -0.13
CA VAL A 483 -12.90 36.42 -1.56
C VAL A 483 -14.17 35.56 -1.76
N PHE A 484 -14.48 34.66 -0.82
CA PHE A 484 -15.65 33.78 -0.88
C PHE A 484 -16.99 34.47 -0.58
N HIS A 485 -16.97 35.66 0.02
CA HIS A 485 -18.16 36.47 0.30
C HIS A 485 -18.36 37.61 -0.71
N ASP A 486 -17.47 37.77 -1.68
CA ASP A 486 -17.61 38.77 -2.74
C ASP A 486 -18.53 38.26 -3.87
N PRO A 487 -19.60 39.00 -4.22
CA PRO A 487 -20.54 38.60 -5.27
C PRO A 487 -19.89 38.34 -6.64
N LEU A 488 -18.85 39.10 -7.01
CA LEU A 488 -18.21 38.98 -8.32
C LEU A 488 -17.33 37.73 -8.38
N HIS A 489 -16.62 37.40 -7.31
CA HIS A 489 -15.87 36.16 -7.20
C HIS A 489 -16.78 34.93 -7.10
N PHE A 490 -17.91 35.01 -6.39
CA PHE A 490 -18.90 33.94 -6.41
C PHE A 490 -19.46 33.73 -7.83
N TRP A 491 -19.74 34.80 -8.56
CA TRP A 491 -20.19 34.73 -9.95
C TRP A 491 -19.18 34.06 -10.89
N VAL A 492 -17.89 34.28 -10.65
CA VAL A 492 -16.81 33.60 -11.37
C VAL A 492 -16.90 32.08 -11.19
N LEU A 493 -17.16 31.59 -9.98
CA LEU A 493 -17.34 30.16 -9.68
C LEU A 493 -18.70 29.61 -10.13
N PHE A 494 -19.74 30.45 -10.18
CA PHE A 494 -21.11 30.04 -10.47
C PHE A 494 -21.23 29.32 -11.82
N GLN A 495 -20.53 29.81 -12.84
CA GLN A 495 -20.57 29.20 -14.18
C GLN A 495 -19.91 27.81 -14.22
N PRO A 496 -18.65 27.63 -13.74
CA PRO A 496 -18.03 26.33 -13.59
C PRO A 496 -18.83 25.34 -12.74
N LEU A 497 -19.46 25.77 -11.62
CA LEU A 497 -20.24 24.91 -10.73
C LEU A 497 -21.30 24.07 -11.47
N PHE A 498 -21.95 24.67 -12.48
CA PHE A 498 -22.99 24.03 -13.29
C PHE A 498 -22.54 23.73 -14.74
N GLY A 499 -21.26 23.88 -15.05
CA GLY A 499 -20.67 23.61 -16.37
C GLY A 499 -21.02 22.23 -16.97
N PRO A 500 -21.01 21.11 -16.21
CA PRO A 500 -21.34 19.77 -16.74
C PRO A 500 -22.71 19.71 -17.41
N VAL A 501 -23.71 20.39 -16.83
CA VAL A 501 -25.08 20.48 -17.36
C VAL A 501 -25.13 21.11 -18.74
N LYS A 502 -24.28 22.12 -19.00
CA LYS A 502 -24.22 22.82 -20.30
C LYS A 502 -23.67 21.93 -21.43
N THR A 503 -22.92 20.88 -21.10
CA THR A 503 -22.36 19.94 -22.10
C THR A 503 -23.29 18.78 -22.42
N ALA A 504 -24.24 18.47 -21.52
CA ALA A 504 -25.20 17.37 -21.68
C ALA A 504 -26.32 17.66 -22.70
N THR A 505 -26.50 18.91 -23.14
CA THR A 505 -27.51 19.33 -24.14
C THR A 505 -27.16 18.96 -25.59
N SER A 506 -26.20 18.05 -25.80
CA SER A 506 -25.82 17.57 -27.14
C SER A 506 -26.81 16.55 -27.72
N ALA A 507 -26.77 16.32 -29.04
CA ALA A 507 -27.78 15.57 -29.80
C ALA A 507 -27.94 14.07 -29.43
N ASN A 508 -27.09 13.50 -28.57
CA ASN A 508 -27.17 12.11 -28.14
C ASN A 508 -27.59 11.96 -26.67
N LEU A 509 -28.91 11.95 -26.45
CA LEU A 509 -29.55 11.92 -25.12
C LEU A 509 -29.08 10.74 -24.22
N LEU A 510 -28.78 9.57 -24.81
CA LEU A 510 -28.35 8.38 -24.06
C LEU A 510 -26.91 8.52 -23.55
N ASP A 511 -26.00 9.06 -24.37
CA ASP A 511 -24.61 9.29 -23.96
C ASP A 511 -24.52 10.40 -22.91
N SER A 512 -25.29 11.48 -23.10
CA SER A 512 -25.44 12.53 -22.09
C SER A 512 -25.96 11.98 -20.76
N TRP A 513 -26.90 11.02 -20.80
CA TRP A 513 -27.45 10.38 -19.61
C TRP A 513 -26.47 9.48 -18.88
N MET A 514 -25.74 8.63 -19.61
CA MET A 514 -24.70 7.78 -19.02
C MET A 514 -23.62 8.65 -18.37
N ARG A 515 -23.20 9.72 -19.04
CA ARG A 515 -22.24 10.68 -18.50
C ARG A 515 -22.76 11.37 -17.23
N LEU A 516 -23.98 11.92 -17.26
CA LEU A 516 -24.57 12.58 -16.10
C LEU A 516 -24.70 11.63 -14.89
N THR A 517 -25.20 10.42 -15.10
CA THR A 517 -25.49 9.50 -14.00
C THR A 517 -24.26 8.76 -13.46
N GLN A 518 -23.23 8.54 -14.29
CA GLN A 518 -22.05 7.76 -13.91
C GLN A 518 -20.86 8.64 -13.51
N THR A 519 -20.67 9.81 -14.12
CA THR A 519 -19.46 10.62 -13.91
C THR A 519 -19.74 12.00 -13.31
N GLU A 520 -20.82 12.69 -13.71
CA GLU A 520 -21.04 14.10 -13.32
C GLU A 520 -22.03 14.28 -12.16
N GLY A 521 -22.82 13.24 -11.86
CA GLY A 521 -23.93 13.28 -10.91
C GLY A 521 -23.55 13.68 -9.49
N PRO A 522 -22.50 13.11 -8.86
CA PRO A 522 -22.10 13.48 -7.52
C PRO A 522 -21.72 14.96 -7.39
N ALA A 523 -20.91 15.48 -8.33
CA ALA A 523 -20.49 16.88 -8.34
C ALA A 523 -21.69 17.81 -8.57
N LEU A 524 -22.58 17.46 -9.52
CA LEU A 524 -23.80 18.24 -9.77
C LEU A 524 -24.72 18.29 -8.54
N HIS A 525 -24.96 17.15 -7.90
CA HIS A 525 -25.78 17.07 -6.71
C HIS A 525 -25.17 17.89 -5.56
N SER A 526 -23.85 17.86 -5.37
CA SER A 526 -23.15 18.72 -4.41
C SER A 526 -23.32 20.22 -4.74
N ALA A 527 -23.21 20.61 -6.01
CA ALA A 527 -23.40 21.99 -6.44
C ALA A 527 -24.84 22.49 -6.20
N LEU A 528 -25.84 21.67 -6.52
CA LEU A 528 -27.25 21.98 -6.28
C LEU A 528 -27.56 22.11 -4.78
N ASN A 529 -27.05 21.18 -3.96
CA ASN A 529 -27.22 21.28 -2.51
C ASN A 529 -26.55 22.52 -1.90
N LEU A 530 -25.37 22.89 -2.39
CA LEU A 530 -24.73 24.16 -2.01
C LEU A 530 -25.64 25.33 -2.38
N TYR A 531 -26.14 25.38 -3.62
CA TYR A 531 -26.98 26.49 -4.06
C TYR A 531 -28.29 26.60 -3.27
N TYR A 532 -28.95 25.46 -3.01
CA TYR A 532 -30.12 25.40 -2.13
C TYR A 532 -29.83 25.97 -0.74
N LEU A 533 -28.68 25.60 -0.15
CA LEU A 533 -28.27 26.10 1.16
C LEU A 533 -28.04 27.62 1.16
N LEU A 534 -27.39 28.14 0.12
CA LEU A 534 -27.15 29.58 -0.04
C LEU A 534 -28.46 30.35 -0.19
N LEU A 535 -29.39 29.83 -1.00
CA LEU A 535 -30.72 30.41 -1.20
C LEU A 535 -31.59 30.31 0.06
N SER A 536 -31.42 29.30 0.89
CA SER A 536 -32.21 29.15 2.12
C SER A 536 -31.82 30.18 3.19
N SER A 537 -30.59 30.72 3.15
CA SER A 537 -30.09 31.69 4.13
C SER A 537 -30.26 33.14 3.67
N SER A 538 -31.02 33.94 4.41
CA SER A 538 -31.25 35.35 4.05
C SER A 538 -29.97 36.20 4.04
N SER A 539 -29.06 35.97 4.99
CA SER A 539 -27.81 36.72 5.07
C SER A 539 -26.89 36.44 3.88
N LEU A 540 -26.81 35.18 3.44
CA LEU A 540 -25.99 34.78 2.31
C LEU A 540 -26.60 35.21 0.98
N ARG A 541 -27.94 35.17 0.85
CA ARG A 541 -28.66 35.72 -0.30
C ARG A 541 -28.29 37.17 -0.57
N ASP A 542 -28.35 38.00 0.46
CA ASP A 542 -28.09 39.43 0.35
C ASP A 542 -26.59 39.70 0.12
N THR A 543 -25.73 38.99 0.84
CA THR A 543 -24.26 39.17 0.77
C THR A 543 -23.71 38.79 -0.59
N LEU A 544 -24.13 37.64 -1.16
CA LEU A 544 -23.68 37.14 -2.46
C LEU A 544 -24.51 37.66 -3.64
N GLN A 545 -25.52 38.50 -3.38
CA GLN A 545 -26.44 39.05 -4.40
C GLN A 545 -27.08 37.95 -5.28
N LEU A 546 -27.58 36.89 -4.64
CA LEU A 546 -28.04 35.69 -5.35
C LEU A 546 -29.21 35.95 -6.31
N GLU A 547 -29.96 37.04 -6.13
CA GLU A 547 -30.99 37.54 -7.06
C GLU A 547 -30.47 37.62 -8.51
N LYS A 548 -29.18 37.97 -8.70
CA LYS A 548 -28.54 38.04 -10.02
C LYS A 548 -28.21 36.67 -10.60
N THR A 549 -27.89 35.71 -9.73
CA THR A 549 -27.56 34.34 -10.14
C THR A 549 -28.80 33.52 -10.50
N VAL A 550 -29.92 33.77 -9.81
CA VAL A 550 -31.21 33.11 -10.07
C VAL A 550 -31.68 33.37 -11.49
N ALA A 551 -31.56 34.61 -11.97
CA ALA A 551 -31.94 34.98 -13.34
C ALA A 551 -31.21 34.12 -14.38
N THR A 552 -29.92 33.87 -14.19
CA THR A 552 -29.14 32.99 -15.07
C THR A 552 -29.43 31.52 -14.85
N PHE A 553 -29.63 31.10 -13.59
CA PHE A 553 -29.98 29.72 -13.26
C PHE A 553 -31.27 29.26 -13.96
N ARG A 554 -32.30 30.13 -13.95
CA ARG A 554 -33.56 29.91 -14.68
C ARG A 554 -33.40 30.11 -16.20
N GLY A 555 -32.75 31.20 -16.60
CA GLY A 555 -32.65 31.63 -18.01
C GLY A 555 -31.83 30.71 -18.92
N ASP A 556 -30.80 30.04 -18.40
CA ASP A 556 -29.97 29.10 -19.17
C ASP A 556 -30.67 27.74 -19.40
N GLY A 557 -31.88 27.54 -18.87
CA GLY A 557 -32.58 26.25 -18.94
C GLY A 557 -31.83 25.12 -18.22
N LEU A 558 -30.95 25.44 -17.25
CA LEU A 558 -30.13 24.47 -16.50
C LEU A 558 -31.00 23.39 -15.82
N ILE A 559 -32.22 23.74 -15.40
CA ILE A 559 -33.18 22.84 -14.76
C ILE A 559 -33.77 21.85 -15.77
N GLU A 560 -34.17 22.33 -16.96
CA GLU A 560 -34.74 21.49 -18.02
C GLU A 560 -33.66 20.70 -18.78
N SER A 561 -32.43 21.21 -18.84
CA SER A 561 -31.28 20.57 -19.49
C SER A 561 -30.53 19.57 -18.60
N ALA A 562 -30.45 19.80 -17.28
CA ALA A 562 -29.85 18.85 -16.34
C ALA A 562 -30.62 17.54 -16.25
N VAL A 563 -31.96 17.60 -16.35
CA VAL A 563 -32.79 16.42 -16.10
C VAL A 563 -33.62 16.02 -17.30
N GLY A 564 -33.92 16.91 -18.26
CA GLY A 564 -34.77 16.62 -19.42
C GLY A 564 -36.23 16.35 -19.02
N LYS A 565 -37.19 17.13 -19.54
CA LYS A 565 -38.64 16.93 -19.26
C LYS A 565 -39.14 15.50 -19.53
N GLU A 566 -38.57 14.82 -20.53
CA GLU A 566 -38.89 13.43 -20.87
C GLU A 566 -38.19 12.41 -19.96
N MET A 567 -37.04 12.76 -19.38
CA MET A 567 -36.16 11.87 -18.62
C MET A 567 -36.59 11.75 -17.14
N CYS A 568 -37.18 12.80 -16.55
CA CYS A 568 -37.96 12.70 -15.29
C CYS A 568 -39.07 11.63 -15.36
N GLN A 569 -39.57 11.32 -16.57
CA GLN A 569 -40.65 10.35 -16.78
C GLN A 569 -40.13 8.92 -17.06
N VAL A 570 -38.85 8.76 -17.41
CA VAL A 570 -38.26 7.49 -17.89
C VAL A 570 -37.26 6.87 -16.89
N GLY A 571 -36.59 7.66 -16.04
CA GLY A 571 -35.49 7.21 -15.19
C GLY A 571 -35.87 6.73 -13.79
N ASN A 572 -35.82 5.41 -13.55
CA ASN A 572 -35.99 4.78 -12.23
C ASN A 572 -34.71 4.82 -11.34
N ALA A 573 -33.73 5.66 -11.66
CA ALA A 573 -32.45 5.72 -10.95
C ALA A 573 -32.55 6.64 -9.72
N ARG A 574 -32.18 6.14 -8.53
CA ARG A 574 -32.25 6.88 -7.26
C ARG A 574 -31.53 8.24 -7.27
N SER A 575 -30.42 8.36 -8.00
CA SER A 575 -29.63 9.60 -8.12
C SER A 575 -30.39 10.73 -8.81
N VAL A 576 -31.21 10.41 -9.80
CA VAL A 576 -32.00 11.37 -10.58
C VAL A 576 -33.16 11.89 -9.75
N GLY A 577 -33.81 11.01 -8.99
CA GLY A 577 -34.85 11.39 -8.04
C GLY A 577 -34.33 12.36 -6.98
N LEU A 578 -33.09 12.17 -6.49
CA LEU A 578 -32.46 13.11 -5.57
C LEU A 578 -32.18 14.46 -6.22
N ILE A 579 -31.60 14.48 -7.43
CA ILE A 579 -31.34 15.73 -8.18
C ILE A 579 -32.65 16.49 -8.44
N GLY A 580 -33.70 15.80 -8.90
CA GLY A 580 -35.01 16.40 -9.14
C GLY A 580 -35.62 16.99 -7.86
N LEU A 581 -35.55 16.26 -6.74
CA LEU A 581 -36.03 16.75 -5.46
C LEU A 581 -35.27 17.99 -4.97
N THR A 582 -33.93 18.03 -5.13
CA THR A 582 -33.14 19.21 -4.79
C THR A 582 -33.49 20.40 -5.70
N LEU A 583 -33.79 20.17 -6.98
CA LEU A 583 -34.25 21.21 -7.89
C LEU A 583 -35.62 21.78 -7.49
N ASP A 584 -36.56 20.93 -7.11
CA ASP A 584 -37.86 21.37 -6.60
C ASP A 584 -37.70 22.23 -5.33
N GLN A 585 -36.79 21.83 -4.43
CA GLN A 585 -36.45 22.59 -3.23
C GLN A 585 -35.80 23.95 -3.55
N ILE A 586 -34.97 24.01 -4.58
CA ILE A 586 -34.39 25.28 -5.06
C ILE A 586 -35.50 26.20 -5.57
N GLU A 587 -36.42 25.68 -6.38
CA GLU A 587 -37.54 26.49 -6.91
C GLU A 587 -38.45 27.01 -5.81
N GLU A 588 -38.74 26.19 -4.79
CA GLU A 588 -39.48 26.62 -3.59
C GLU A 588 -38.72 27.74 -2.85
N ALA A 589 -37.42 27.56 -2.60
CA ALA A 589 -36.60 28.57 -1.93
C ALA A 589 -36.49 29.88 -2.73
N VAL A 590 -36.43 29.81 -4.06
CA VAL A 590 -36.46 30.99 -4.94
C VAL A 590 -37.82 31.68 -4.87
N HIS A 591 -38.91 30.91 -4.92
CA HIS A 591 -40.27 31.46 -4.83
C HIS A 591 -40.48 32.20 -3.50
N ASP A 592 -40.04 31.61 -2.40
CA ASP A 592 -40.13 32.20 -1.07
C ASP A 592 -39.27 33.46 -0.91
N ALA A 593 -38.09 33.50 -1.55
CA ALA A 593 -37.15 34.60 -1.41
C ALA A 593 -37.43 35.77 -2.37
N TYR A 594 -37.84 35.50 -3.61
CA TYR A 594 -37.91 36.47 -4.71
C TYR A 594 -39.27 36.52 -5.43
N GLY A 595 -40.20 35.61 -5.12
CA GLY A 595 -41.51 35.54 -5.78
C GLY A 595 -41.51 34.71 -7.07
N THR A 596 -42.64 34.72 -7.78
CA THR A 596 -42.81 34.00 -9.06
C THR A 596 -42.42 34.81 -10.30
N ASP A 597 -42.30 36.13 -10.19
CA ASP A 597 -42.09 36.98 -11.37
C ASP A 597 -40.60 37.23 -11.60
N ASP A 598 -40.07 36.72 -12.71
CA ASP A 598 -38.66 36.90 -13.08
C ASP A 598 -38.33 38.38 -13.39
N SER A 599 -39.33 39.26 -13.56
CA SER A 599 -39.11 40.69 -13.74
C SER A 599 -38.47 41.40 -12.55
N ASP A 600 -38.58 40.79 -11.36
CA ASP A 600 -38.06 41.35 -10.11
C ASP A 600 -36.58 40.97 -9.86
N LEU A 601 -36.03 40.07 -10.69
CA LEU A 601 -34.63 39.66 -10.62
C LEU A 601 -33.71 40.69 -11.28
N LYS A 602 -32.55 40.94 -10.67
CA LYS A 602 -31.55 41.86 -11.21
C LYS A 602 -30.60 41.13 -12.16
N ALA A 603 -30.03 41.86 -13.13
CA ALA A 603 -28.93 41.37 -13.96
C ALA A 603 -27.60 41.99 -13.52
N PHE A 604 -26.48 41.37 -13.91
CA PHE A 604 -25.16 41.99 -13.79
C PHE A 604 -25.05 43.19 -14.74
N THR A 605 -24.41 44.26 -14.27
CA THR A 605 -24.12 45.44 -15.09
C THR A 605 -22.90 45.21 -15.99
N GLN A 606 -22.77 45.95 -17.09
CA GLN A 606 -21.59 45.86 -17.98
C GLN A 606 -20.25 46.13 -17.24
N GLU A 607 -20.26 47.01 -16.23
CA GLU A 607 -19.08 47.27 -15.41
C GLU A 607 -18.71 46.05 -14.54
N GLU A 608 -19.70 45.38 -13.96
CA GLU A 608 -19.51 44.15 -13.18
C GLU A 608 -19.02 43.01 -14.07
N GLU A 609 -19.57 42.84 -15.27
CA GLU A 609 -19.12 41.86 -16.26
C GLU A 609 -17.66 42.10 -16.69
N THR A 610 -17.27 43.37 -16.82
CA THR A 610 -15.88 43.75 -17.11
C THR A 610 -14.95 43.34 -15.97
N ARG A 611 -15.33 43.63 -14.71
CA ARG A 611 -14.55 43.22 -13.53
C ARG A 611 -14.46 41.70 -13.37
N VAL A 612 -15.54 40.97 -13.64
CA VAL A 612 -15.56 39.51 -13.66
C VAL A 612 -14.56 38.97 -14.69
N SER A 613 -14.50 39.60 -15.86
CA SER A 613 -13.53 39.26 -16.90
C SER A 613 -12.08 39.55 -16.46
N GLU A 614 -11.86 40.64 -15.73
CA GLU A 614 -10.55 40.94 -15.12
C GLU A 614 -10.16 39.93 -14.04
N ILE A 615 -11.11 39.49 -13.20
CA ILE A 615 -10.88 38.44 -12.20
C ILE A 615 -10.49 37.13 -12.90
N ARG A 616 -11.23 36.73 -13.95
CA ARG A 616 -10.89 35.56 -14.78
C ARG A 616 -9.49 35.67 -15.38
N LYS A 617 -9.16 36.82 -15.96
CA LYS A 617 -7.84 37.07 -16.51
C LYS A 617 -6.74 37.03 -15.45
N GLY A 618 -7.03 37.46 -14.22
CA GLY A 618 -6.12 37.34 -13.07
C GLY A 618 -5.86 35.89 -12.62
N MET A 619 -6.68 34.95 -13.08
CA MET A 619 -6.51 33.51 -12.87
C MET A 619 -5.85 32.80 -14.05
N GLU A 620 -5.80 33.43 -15.24
CA GLU A 620 -5.07 32.90 -16.41
C GLU A 620 -3.57 32.80 -16.10
N GLY A 621 -3.05 31.57 -16.04
CA GLY A 621 -1.66 31.26 -15.63
C GLY A 621 -1.54 30.46 -14.32
N TRP A 622 -2.67 30.19 -13.66
CA TRP A 622 -2.76 29.22 -12.56
C TRP A 622 -3.21 27.82 -13.03
N ASN A 623 -3.75 27.74 -14.26
CA ASN A 623 -4.14 26.51 -14.93
C ASN A 623 -2.94 25.85 -15.59
#